data_AF-A0A5Q0HAC6-F1
#
_entry.id   AF-A0A5Q0HAC6-F1
#
_cell.length_a   1.000
_cell.length_b   1.000
_cell.length_c   1.000
_cell.angle_alpha   90.00
_cell.angle_beta   90.00
_cell.angle_gamma   90.00
#
_symmetry.space_group_name_H-M   'P 1'
#
loop_
_entity.id
_entity.type
_entity.pdbx_description
1 polymer ?
#
loop_
_entity_poly.entity_id
_entity_poly.type
_entity_poly.pdbx_seq_one_letter_code
_entity_poly.pdbx_strand_id
1 'polypeptide(L)'
;MSTTSLLAFTATALLLVVTPGLDTMVLLRTVLGGGRRAGLFGGFGTTLGCLVWGCAGIAGLTALLVASRLAYDAVRWAGAAYLLWLGVSALRASWRGRSAAPVDVPVVTPAAALRIGFTTNLLNPKIGVFYLSLLPQFLPADHSSAAWGAALVGIHVALGQLWQLVVVWLAARAAVVLGSPRVRAWTERLTASVLIGFGLKVAWDSGARG
;
A
#
# COMPACT_ATOMS: atom_id res chain seq x y z
N MET A 1 -14.09 8.69 17.38
CA MET A 1 -14.22 7.86 16.16
C MET A 1 -15.15 6.69 16.45
N SER A 2 -16.07 6.31 15.56
CA SER A 2 -16.96 5.17 15.79
C SER A 2 -16.25 3.84 15.57
N THR A 3 -16.68 2.79 16.28
CA THR A 3 -16.16 1.42 16.09
C THR A 3 -16.33 0.96 14.64
N THR A 4 -17.43 1.32 14.00
CA THR A 4 -17.70 1.02 12.59
C THR A 4 -16.66 1.64 11.66
N SER A 5 -16.29 2.91 11.86
CA SER A 5 -15.25 3.57 11.04
C SER A 5 -13.87 2.93 11.23
N LEU A 6 -13.54 2.55 12.47
CA LEU A 6 -12.28 1.87 12.78
C LEU A 6 -12.21 0.49 12.09
N LEU A 7 -13.29 -0.30 12.16
CA LEU A 7 -13.38 -1.60 11.49
C LEU A 7 -13.32 -1.45 9.97
N ALA A 8 -14.05 -0.48 9.41
CA ALA A 8 -14.04 -0.20 7.98
C ALA A 8 -12.65 0.23 7.48
N PHE A 9 -11.93 1.07 8.24
CA PHE A 9 -10.54 1.41 7.94
C PHE A 9 -9.64 0.17 8.00
N THR A 10 -9.77 -0.63 9.06
CA THR A 10 -8.92 -1.81 9.26
C THR A 10 -9.11 -2.82 8.13
N ALA A 11 -10.36 -3.11 7.75
CA ALA A 11 -10.68 -3.97 6.61
C ALA A 11 -10.13 -3.40 5.31
N THR A 12 -10.23 -2.08 5.13
CA THR A 12 -9.71 -1.39 3.95
C THR A 12 -8.19 -1.47 3.85
N ALA A 13 -7.50 -1.13 4.94
CA ALA A 13 -6.05 -1.20 5.05
C ALA A 13 -5.56 -2.63 4.84
N LEU A 14 -6.25 -3.63 5.41
CA LEU A 14 -5.93 -5.04 5.21
C LEU A 14 -6.02 -5.43 3.73
N LEU A 15 -7.11 -5.08 3.05
CA LEU A 15 -7.28 -5.35 1.63
C LEU A 15 -6.15 -4.72 0.79
N LEU A 16 -5.77 -3.47 1.10
CA LEU A 16 -4.71 -2.75 0.39
C LEU A 16 -3.31 -3.34 0.66
N VAL A 17 -3.07 -3.83 1.87
CA VAL A 17 -1.82 -4.48 2.30
C VAL A 17 -1.67 -5.84 1.63
N VAL A 18 -2.72 -6.66 1.65
CA VAL A 18 -2.69 -8.03 1.08
C VAL A 18 -2.61 -8.00 -0.43
N THR A 19 -3.15 -6.94 -1.06
CA THR A 19 -3.08 -6.63 -2.48
C THR A 19 -1.63 -6.50 -2.97
N PRO A 20 -1.09 -7.50 -3.69
CA PRO A 20 0.32 -7.51 -4.05
C PRO A 20 0.62 -6.42 -5.09
N GLY A 21 1.54 -5.54 -4.75
CA GLY A 21 1.99 -4.46 -5.61
C GLY A 21 3.50 -4.48 -5.84
N LEU A 22 4.04 -3.31 -6.21
CA LEU A 22 5.48 -3.10 -6.39
C LEU A 22 6.27 -3.47 -5.13
N ASP A 23 5.75 -3.10 -3.96
CA ASP A 23 6.28 -3.42 -2.63
C ASP A 23 6.50 -4.92 -2.42
N THR A 24 5.46 -5.72 -2.69
CA THR A 24 5.50 -7.19 -2.53
C THR A 24 6.46 -7.82 -3.54
N MET A 25 6.45 -7.34 -4.80
CA MET A 25 7.36 -7.86 -5.84
C MET A 25 8.83 -7.57 -5.54
N VAL A 26 9.13 -6.35 -5.08
CA VAL A 26 10.47 -5.97 -4.66
C VAL A 26 10.89 -6.78 -3.43
N LEU A 27 10.01 -6.96 -2.45
CA LEU A 27 10.28 -7.79 -1.27
C LEU A 27 10.61 -9.24 -1.64
N LEU A 28 9.84 -9.85 -2.54
CA LEU A 28 10.11 -11.20 -3.06
C LEU A 28 11.49 -11.28 -3.73
N ARG A 29 11.83 -10.33 -4.60
CA ARG A 29 13.17 -10.28 -5.23
C ARG A 29 14.29 -10.14 -4.20
N THR A 30 14.04 -9.34 -3.16
CA THR A 30 15.01 -9.11 -2.08
C THR A 30 15.23 -10.38 -1.25
N VAL A 31 14.17 -11.15 -0.99
CA VAL A 31 14.26 -12.47 -0.33
C VAL A 31 15.00 -13.47 -1.21
N LEU A 32 14.73 -13.50 -2.51
CA LEU A 32 15.39 -14.42 -3.45
C LEU A 32 16.88 -14.10 -3.62
N GLY A 33 17.26 -12.83 -3.63
CA GLY A 33 18.66 -12.39 -3.82
C GLY A 33 19.49 -12.36 -2.55
N GLY A 34 18.90 -12.13 -1.37
CA GLY A 34 19.63 -11.94 -0.11
C GLY A 34 19.15 -12.82 1.05
N GLY A 35 18.26 -13.78 0.76
CA GLY A 35 17.66 -14.67 1.76
C GLY A 35 16.69 -13.95 2.71
N ARG A 36 16.27 -14.71 3.74
CA ARG A 36 15.29 -14.23 4.74
C ARG A 36 15.73 -12.93 5.41
N ARG A 37 17.02 -12.78 5.72
CA ARG A 37 17.55 -11.60 6.41
C ARG A 37 17.42 -10.33 5.56
N ALA A 38 17.75 -10.40 4.28
CA ALA A 38 17.52 -9.28 3.37
C ALA A 38 16.02 -8.95 3.24
N GLY A 39 15.16 -9.97 3.16
CA GLY A 39 13.70 -9.78 3.18
C GLY A 39 13.19 -9.01 4.40
N LEU A 40 13.62 -9.38 5.60
CA LEU A 40 13.22 -8.69 6.84
C LEU A 40 13.64 -7.22 6.83
N PHE A 41 14.88 -6.92 6.42
CA PHE A 41 15.37 -5.55 6.34
C PHE A 41 14.65 -4.74 5.25
N GLY A 42 14.33 -5.33 4.10
CA GLY A 42 13.54 -4.69 3.06
C GLY A 42 12.10 -4.41 3.48
N GLY A 43 11.48 -5.33 4.22
CA GLY A 43 10.17 -5.10 4.86
C GLY A 43 10.23 -3.93 5.84
N PHE A 44 11.24 -3.91 6.72
CA PHE A 44 11.43 -2.80 7.65
C PHE A 44 11.63 -1.44 6.94
N GLY A 45 12.43 -1.42 5.86
CA GLY A 45 12.56 -0.22 5.03
C GLY A 45 11.22 0.25 4.46
N THR A 46 10.40 -0.68 3.97
CA THR A 46 9.05 -0.38 3.47
C THR A 46 8.17 0.22 4.57
N THR A 47 8.23 -0.32 5.79
CA THR A 47 7.54 0.19 6.97
C THR A 47 7.96 1.63 7.30
N LEU A 48 9.26 1.95 7.25
CA LEU A 48 9.76 3.31 7.43
C LEU A 48 9.19 4.28 6.38
N GLY A 49 9.07 3.84 5.11
CA GLY A 49 8.43 4.64 4.06
C GLY A 49 6.95 4.93 4.37
N CYS A 50 6.21 3.91 4.84
CA CYS A 50 4.82 4.10 5.26
C CYS A 50 4.69 5.08 6.43
N LEU A 51 5.63 5.06 7.38
CA LEU A 51 5.65 6.01 8.49
C LEU A 51 5.89 7.44 8.00
N VAL A 52 6.81 7.64 7.05
CA VAL A 52 7.03 8.96 6.43
C VAL A 52 5.74 9.46 5.76
N TRP A 53 5.09 8.61 4.95
CA TRP A 53 3.81 8.95 4.34
C TRP A 53 2.70 9.19 5.37
N GLY A 54 2.66 8.42 6.46
CA GLY A 54 1.70 8.60 7.54
C GLY A 54 1.88 9.92 8.25
N CYS A 55 3.11 10.28 8.60
CA CYS A 55 3.44 11.57 9.20
C CYS A 55 3.11 12.73 8.26
N ALA A 56 3.51 12.63 6.99
CA ALA A 56 3.20 13.63 5.96
C ALA A 56 1.69 13.76 5.73
N GLY A 57 0.97 12.64 5.72
CA GLY A 57 -0.49 12.59 5.61
C GLY A 57 -1.16 13.29 6.79
N ILE A 58 -0.78 12.98 8.03
CA ILE A 58 -1.34 13.63 9.22
C ILE A 58 -1.04 15.14 9.21
N ALA A 59 0.21 15.53 8.97
CA ALA A 59 0.63 16.93 9.00
C ALA A 59 0.01 17.74 7.85
N GLY A 60 0.14 17.24 6.62
CA GLY A 60 -0.36 17.89 5.41
C GLY A 60 -1.88 17.96 5.38
N LEU A 61 -2.57 16.92 5.83
CA LEU A 61 -4.03 16.93 5.89
C LEU A 61 -4.56 17.90 6.94
N THR A 62 -3.92 17.96 8.11
CA THR A 62 -4.29 18.94 9.16
C THR A 62 -4.19 20.36 8.60
N ALA A 63 -3.13 20.66 7.84
CA ALA A 63 -2.98 21.95 7.17
C ALA A 63 -4.03 22.17 6.06
N LEU A 64 -4.29 21.17 5.21
CA LEU A 64 -5.28 21.24 4.12
C LEU A 64 -6.71 21.45 4.62
N LEU A 65 -7.13 20.74 5.68
CA LEU A 65 -8.46 20.86 6.26
C LEU A 65 -8.70 22.23 6.90
N VAL A 66 -7.66 22.83 7.49
CA VAL A 66 -7.71 24.20 8.01
C VAL A 66 -7.75 25.22 6.85
N ALA A 67 -7.03 24.94 5.75
CA ALA A 67 -6.90 25.89 4.65
C ALA A 67 -8.10 25.93 3.70
N SER A 68 -8.61 24.77 3.22
CA SER A 68 -9.73 24.75 2.25
C SER A 68 -10.35 23.35 2.05
N ARG A 69 -11.68 23.27 2.16
CA ARG A 69 -12.46 22.08 1.78
C ARG A 69 -12.31 21.72 0.30
N LEU A 70 -12.25 22.71 -0.59
CA LEU A 70 -12.11 22.47 -2.04
C LEU A 70 -10.76 21.81 -2.38
N ALA A 71 -9.68 22.25 -1.73
CA ALA A 71 -8.36 21.67 -1.93
C ALA A 71 -8.29 20.21 -1.45
N TYR A 72 -8.95 19.92 -0.33
CA TYR A 72 -9.10 18.56 0.16
C TYR A 72 -9.88 17.67 -0.83
N ASP A 73 -11.03 18.13 -1.34
CA ASP A 73 -11.83 17.37 -2.28
C ASP A 73 -11.09 17.12 -3.61
N ALA A 74 -10.31 18.08 -4.09
CA ALA A 74 -9.49 17.93 -5.29
C ALA A 74 -8.44 16.81 -5.12
N VAL A 75 -7.70 16.80 -4.00
CA VAL A 75 -6.71 15.75 -3.69
C VAL A 75 -7.39 14.38 -3.58
N ARG A 76 -8.57 14.34 -2.95
CA ARG A 76 -9.36 13.11 -2.81
C ARG A 76 -9.79 12.53 -4.16
N TRP A 77 -10.37 13.35 -5.03
CA TRP A 77 -10.80 12.92 -6.37
C TRP A 77 -9.62 12.49 -7.24
N ALA A 78 -8.50 13.23 -7.19
CA ALA A 78 -7.27 12.85 -7.88
C ALA A 78 -6.75 11.49 -7.42
N GLY A 79 -6.76 11.25 -6.10
CA GLY A 79 -6.41 9.95 -5.52
C GLY A 79 -7.34 8.82 -5.99
N ALA A 80 -8.65 9.06 -6.00
CA ALA A 80 -9.64 8.08 -6.47
C ALA A 80 -9.39 7.67 -7.93
N ALA A 81 -9.25 8.66 -8.82
CA ALA A 81 -8.96 8.44 -10.23
C ALA A 81 -7.63 7.69 -10.43
N TYR A 82 -6.63 8.00 -9.62
CA TYR A 82 -5.34 7.31 -9.67
C TYR A 82 -5.44 5.84 -9.22
N LEU A 83 -6.19 5.53 -8.15
CA LEU A 83 -6.43 4.15 -7.72
C LEU A 83 -7.17 3.34 -8.80
N LEU A 84 -8.17 3.93 -9.44
CA LEU A 84 -8.86 3.32 -10.58
C LEU A 84 -7.87 3.01 -11.71
N TRP A 85 -7.03 3.99 -12.07
CA TRP A 85 -6.02 3.82 -13.11
C TRP A 85 -4.99 2.74 -12.75
N LEU A 86 -4.52 2.69 -11.50
CA LEU A 86 -3.59 1.69 -11.00
C LEU A 86 -4.21 0.29 -11.03
N GLY A 87 -5.47 0.17 -10.60
CA GLY A 87 -6.23 -1.08 -10.61
C GLY A 87 -6.44 -1.61 -12.04
N VAL A 88 -6.86 -0.74 -12.97
CA VAL A 88 -6.99 -1.08 -14.39
C VAL A 88 -5.64 -1.46 -15.00
N SER A 89 -4.55 -0.76 -14.65
CA SER A 89 -3.21 -1.06 -15.14
C SER A 89 -2.70 -2.41 -14.66
N ALA A 90 -2.94 -2.75 -13.39
CA ALA A 90 -2.64 -4.08 -12.83
C ALA A 90 -3.45 -5.18 -13.53
N LEU A 91 -4.74 -4.93 -13.83
CA LEU A 91 -5.59 -5.89 -14.54
C LEU A 91 -5.04 -6.16 -15.94
N ARG A 92 -4.70 -5.10 -16.69
CA ARG A 92 -4.10 -5.20 -18.02
C ARG A 92 -2.73 -5.90 -18.00
N ALA A 93 -1.92 -5.68 -16.96
CA ALA A 93 -0.63 -6.37 -16.81
C ALA A 93 -0.82 -7.88 -16.62
N SER A 94 -1.80 -8.26 -15.79
CA SER A 94 -2.15 -9.67 -15.53
C SER A 94 -2.65 -10.41 -16.78
N TRP A 95 -3.32 -9.70 -17.69
CA TRP A 95 -3.84 -10.26 -18.93
C TRP A 95 -2.77 -10.41 -20.01
N ARG A 96 -1.71 -9.61 -19.95
CA ARG A 96 -0.61 -9.67 -20.93
C ARG A 96 0.38 -10.80 -20.69
N GLY A 97 0.22 -11.59 -19.62
CA GLY A 97 0.95 -12.84 -19.42
C GLY A 97 2.47 -12.70 -19.59
N ARG A 98 3.06 -11.57 -19.19
CA ARG A 98 4.51 -11.38 -19.30
C ARG A 98 5.20 -12.30 -18.30
N SER A 99 5.50 -13.52 -18.74
CA SER A 99 6.60 -14.32 -18.22
C SER A 99 7.83 -13.44 -18.31
N ALA A 100 8.22 -12.84 -17.18
CA ALA A 100 9.53 -12.27 -17.06
C ALA A 100 10.51 -13.43 -17.28
N ALA A 101 11.42 -13.28 -18.25
CA ALA A 101 12.58 -14.15 -18.37
C ALA A 101 13.26 -14.29 -16.99
N PRO A 102 13.97 -15.40 -16.71
CA PRO A 102 14.72 -15.53 -15.46
C PRO A 102 15.63 -14.32 -15.34
N VAL A 103 15.29 -13.41 -14.43
CA VAL A 103 16.14 -12.26 -14.14
C VAL A 103 17.12 -12.77 -13.12
N ASP A 104 18.42 -12.76 -13.46
CA ASP A 104 19.48 -12.97 -12.46
C ASP A 104 19.19 -12.08 -11.27
N VAL A 105 18.92 -12.68 -10.12
CA VAL A 105 18.60 -11.95 -8.91
C VAL A 105 19.93 -11.62 -8.26
N PRO A 106 20.38 -10.34 -8.28
CA PRO A 106 21.67 -9.99 -7.72
C PRO A 106 21.69 -10.29 -6.22
N VAL A 107 22.85 -10.63 -5.67
CA VAL A 107 22.99 -10.79 -4.23
C VAL A 107 22.69 -9.47 -3.53
N VAL A 108 21.70 -9.45 -2.64
CA VAL A 108 21.28 -8.23 -1.94
C VAL A 108 21.69 -8.29 -0.48
N THR A 109 22.49 -7.31 -0.02
CA THR A 109 22.83 -7.19 1.40
C THR A 109 21.65 -6.64 2.22
N PRO A 110 21.55 -6.92 3.53
CA PRO A 110 20.47 -6.38 4.37
C PRO A 110 20.38 -4.85 4.38
N ALA A 111 21.52 -4.15 4.35
CA ALA A 111 21.53 -2.69 4.27
C ALA A 111 21.00 -2.19 2.91
N ALA A 112 21.38 -2.84 1.81
CA ALA A 112 20.85 -2.52 0.49
C ALA A 112 19.34 -2.79 0.43
N ALA A 113 18.89 -3.93 0.97
CA ALA A 113 17.49 -4.30 1.07
C ALA A 113 16.64 -3.26 1.81
N LEU A 114 17.12 -2.76 2.96
CA LEU A 114 16.44 -1.70 3.71
C LEU A 114 16.26 -0.44 2.87
N ARG A 115 17.32 0.03 2.20
CA ARG A 115 17.23 1.20 1.31
C ARG A 115 16.26 0.96 0.17
N ILE A 116 16.32 -0.21 -0.47
CA ILE A 116 15.42 -0.57 -1.58
C ILE A 116 13.96 -0.54 -1.11
N GLY A 117 13.64 -1.15 0.04
CA GLY A 117 12.29 -1.16 0.59
C GLY A 117 11.79 0.25 0.92
N PHE A 118 12.64 1.05 1.56
CA PHE A 118 12.33 2.44 1.90
C PHE A 118 12.06 3.30 0.68
N THR A 119 12.97 3.32 -0.30
CA THR A 119 12.81 4.15 -1.50
C THR A 119 11.67 3.67 -2.38
N THR A 120 11.49 2.35 -2.51
CA THR A 120 10.37 1.76 -3.25
C THR A 120 9.04 2.20 -2.65
N ASN A 121 8.91 2.16 -1.32
CA ASN A 121 7.68 2.56 -0.66
C ASN A 121 7.44 4.08 -0.75
N LEU A 122 8.49 4.88 -0.53
CA LEU A 122 8.38 6.33 -0.60
C LEU A 122 7.93 6.80 -1.99
N LEU A 123 8.45 6.15 -3.03
CA LEU A 123 8.08 6.40 -4.42
C LEU A 123 6.83 5.61 -4.86
N ASN A 124 6.18 4.86 -3.97
CA ASN A 124 5.01 4.06 -4.31
C ASN A 124 3.76 4.95 -4.31
N PRO A 125 3.20 5.28 -5.49
CA PRO A 125 2.05 6.16 -5.56
C PRO A 125 0.78 5.52 -4.99
N LYS A 126 0.70 4.18 -4.88
CA LYS A 126 -0.38 3.47 -4.15
C LYS A 126 -0.45 3.93 -2.70
N ILE A 127 0.71 4.03 -2.05
CA ILE A 127 0.83 4.36 -0.63
C ILE A 127 0.57 5.84 -0.40
N GLY A 128 1.17 6.70 -1.23
CA GLY A 128 0.90 8.14 -1.17
C GLY A 128 -0.58 8.45 -1.35
N VAL A 129 -1.23 7.84 -2.33
CA VAL A 129 -2.67 8.04 -2.54
C VAL A 129 -3.51 7.48 -1.39
N PHE A 130 -3.18 6.33 -0.81
CA PHE A 130 -3.86 5.82 0.38
C PHE A 130 -3.80 6.84 1.54
N TYR A 131 -2.62 7.37 1.85
CA TYR A 131 -2.46 8.32 2.95
C TYR A 131 -3.08 9.70 2.66
N LEU A 132 -3.02 10.18 1.42
CA LEU A 132 -3.52 11.52 1.07
C LEU A 132 -5.02 11.55 0.79
N SER A 133 -5.60 10.47 0.25
CA SER A 133 -7.01 10.47 -0.17
C SER A 133 -7.92 9.66 0.74
N LEU A 134 -7.41 8.58 1.36
CA LEU A 134 -8.24 7.62 2.08
C LEU A 134 -8.16 7.79 3.60
N LEU A 135 -6.96 7.89 4.19
CA LEU A 135 -6.79 8.17 5.62
C LEU A 135 -7.73 9.29 6.14
N PRO A 136 -7.88 10.43 5.44
CA PRO A 136 -8.74 11.51 5.89
C PRO A 136 -10.22 11.15 6.03
N GLN A 137 -10.72 10.21 5.22
CA GLN A 137 -12.14 9.83 5.21
C GLN A 137 -12.57 9.12 6.49
N PHE A 138 -11.60 8.59 7.24
CA PHE A 138 -11.83 7.88 8.49
C PHE A 138 -11.56 8.75 9.72
N LEU A 139 -10.97 9.93 9.55
CA LEU A 139 -10.70 10.83 10.66
C LEU A 139 -11.97 11.54 11.14
N PRO A 140 -12.16 11.71 12.46
CA PRO A 140 -13.19 12.58 12.99
C PRO A 140 -12.97 14.03 12.55
N ALA A 141 -14.07 14.77 12.35
CA ALA A 141 -14.03 16.18 11.97
C ALA A 141 -13.66 17.13 13.13
N ASP A 142 -13.54 16.61 14.36
CA ASP A 142 -13.15 17.38 15.54
C ASP A 142 -11.61 17.48 15.68
N HIS A 143 -11.14 18.38 16.55
CA HIS A 143 -9.71 18.70 16.74
C HIS A 143 -8.84 17.53 17.26
N SER A 144 -9.39 16.31 17.40
CA SER A 144 -8.67 15.11 17.80
C SER A 144 -8.01 14.35 16.64
N SER A 145 -7.99 14.93 15.43
CA SER A 145 -7.60 14.25 14.19
C SER A 145 -6.17 13.70 14.18
N ALA A 146 -5.21 14.33 14.89
CA ALA A 146 -3.82 13.89 14.89
C ALA A 146 -3.60 12.57 15.65
N ALA A 147 -4.21 12.40 16.83
CA ALA A 147 -4.09 11.18 17.63
C ALA A 147 -4.77 10.00 16.94
N TRP A 148 -5.98 10.22 16.37
CA TRP A 148 -6.64 9.21 15.55
C TRP A 148 -5.86 8.89 14.28
N GLY A 149 -5.26 9.89 13.64
CA GLY A 149 -4.37 9.70 12.50
C GLY A 149 -3.20 8.79 12.84
N ALA A 150 -2.52 9.04 13.96
CA ALA A 150 -1.42 8.20 14.43
C ALA A 150 -1.88 6.76 14.70
N ALA A 151 -3.06 6.57 15.30
CA ALA A 151 -3.62 5.23 15.53
C ALA A 151 -3.92 4.48 14.22
N LEU A 152 -4.55 5.14 13.25
CA LEU A 152 -4.85 4.57 11.93
C LEU A 152 -3.56 4.23 11.14
N VAL A 153 -2.56 5.13 11.18
CA VAL A 153 -1.23 4.87 10.63
C VAL A 153 -0.61 3.64 11.29
N GLY A 154 -0.68 3.55 12.62
CA GLY A 154 -0.17 2.42 13.40
C GLY A 154 -0.82 1.09 13.02
N ILE A 155 -2.15 1.07 12.84
CA ILE A 155 -2.88 -0.11 12.36
C ILE A 155 -2.40 -0.51 10.97
N HIS A 156 -2.32 0.42 10.03
CA HIS A 156 -1.85 0.12 8.66
C HIS A 156 -0.42 -0.43 8.66
N VAL A 157 0.49 0.18 9.43
CA VAL A 157 1.87 -0.27 9.55
C VAL A 157 1.96 -1.66 10.19
N ALA A 158 1.18 -1.93 11.25
CA ALA A 158 1.15 -3.24 11.89
C ALA A 158 0.65 -4.34 10.94
N LEU A 159 -0.45 -4.07 10.22
CA LEU A 159 -0.98 -4.98 9.20
C LEU A 159 0.05 -5.22 8.09
N GLY A 160 0.68 -4.15 7.59
CA GLY A 160 1.74 -4.20 6.59
C GLY A 160 2.92 -5.05 7.04
N GLN A 161 3.39 -4.83 8.26
CA GLN A 161 4.51 -5.57 8.84
C GLN A 161 4.18 -7.07 8.99
N LEU A 162 2.98 -7.41 9.50
CA LEU A 162 2.53 -8.79 9.62
C LEU A 162 2.47 -9.48 8.25
N TRP A 163 1.89 -8.81 7.26
CA TRP A 163 1.81 -9.33 5.89
C TRP A 163 3.20 -9.56 5.28
N GLN A 164 4.13 -8.61 5.44
CA GLN A 164 5.50 -8.76 4.96
C GLN A 164 6.22 -9.94 5.61
N LEU A 165 6.00 -10.18 6.91
CA LEU A 165 6.56 -11.35 7.59
C LEU A 165 6.02 -12.66 6.99
N VAL A 166 4.72 -12.71 6.69
CA VAL A 166 4.11 -13.85 5.99
C VAL A 166 4.74 -14.04 4.61
N VAL A 167 4.88 -12.97 3.82
CA VAL A 167 5.49 -13.02 2.48
C VAL A 167 6.95 -13.49 2.56
N VAL A 168 7.75 -12.94 3.48
CA VAL A 168 9.16 -13.33 3.68
C VAL A 168 9.27 -14.80 4.09
N TRP A 169 8.40 -15.26 4.99
CA TRP A 169 8.37 -16.64 5.45
C TRP A 169 8.01 -17.61 4.32
N LEU A 170 6.97 -17.29 3.55
CA LEU A 170 6.53 -18.08 2.40
C LEU A 170 7.61 -18.09 1.30
N ALA A 171 8.19 -16.93 0.98
CA ALA A 171 9.24 -16.80 -0.03
C ALA A 171 10.51 -17.59 0.33
N ALA A 172 10.89 -17.58 1.60
CA ALA A 172 12.04 -18.36 2.08
C ALA A 172 11.78 -19.88 2.06
N ARG A 173 10.53 -20.33 2.17
CA ARG A 173 10.13 -21.76 2.14
C ARG A 173 9.79 -22.27 0.74
N ALA A 174 9.33 -21.39 -0.14
CA ALA A 174 8.69 -21.75 -1.40
C ALA A 174 9.22 -20.93 -2.59
N ALA A 175 10.51 -20.59 -2.58
CA ALA A 175 11.20 -19.87 -3.65
C ALA A 175 10.91 -20.44 -5.06
N VAL A 176 10.67 -21.75 -5.16
CA VAL A 176 10.32 -22.47 -6.40
C VAL A 176 8.84 -22.33 -6.80
N VAL A 177 7.91 -22.23 -5.85
CA VAL A 177 6.45 -22.20 -6.12
C VAL A 177 5.91 -20.78 -6.32
N LEU A 178 6.45 -19.81 -5.59
CA LEU A 178 6.04 -18.40 -5.66
C LEU A 178 6.54 -17.67 -6.91
N GLY A 179 7.53 -18.23 -7.61
CA GLY A 179 7.94 -17.78 -8.93
C GLY A 179 6.97 -18.16 -10.05
N SER A 180 5.92 -18.95 -9.77
CA SER A 180 5.04 -19.45 -10.82
C SER A 180 4.21 -18.34 -11.46
N PRO A 181 4.12 -18.28 -12.82
CA PRO A 181 3.36 -17.27 -13.53
C PRO A 181 1.88 -17.20 -13.13
N ARG A 182 1.30 -18.33 -12.70
CA ARG A 182 -0.10 -18.42 -12.24
C ARG A 182 -0.35 -17.68 -10.93
N VAL A 183 0.52 -17.84 -9.92
CA VAL A 183 0.36 -17.15 -8.63
C VAL A 183 0.49 -15.65 -8.80
N ARG A 184 1.44 -15.21 -9.65
CA ARG A 184 1.61 -13.81 -10.02
C ARG A 184 0.39 -13.23 -10.74
N ALA A 185 -0.15 -13.94 -11.73
CA ALA A 185 -1.34 -13.48 -12.46
C ALA A 185 -2.57 -13.36 -11.55
N TRP A 186 -2.78 -14.31 -10.62
CA TRP A 186 -3.88 -14.26 -9.66
C TRP A 186 -3.76 -13.10 -8.69
N THR A 187 -2.55 -12.85 -8.18
CA THR A 187 -2.30 -11.73 -7.28
C THR A 187 -2.46 -10.38 -7.99
N GLU A 188 -1.96 -10.23 -9.22
CA GLU A 188 -2.18 -9.02 -10.03
C GLU A 188 -3.68 -8.75 -10.30
N ARG A 189 -4.50 -9.80 -10.51
CA ARG A 189 -5.96 -9.67 -10.69
C ARG A 189 -6.69 -9.28 -9.41
N LEU A 190 -6.32 -9.88 -8.28
CA LEU A 190 -6.89 -9.55 -6.97
C LEU A 190 -6.59 -8.09 -6.60
N THR A 191 -5.34 -7.68 -6.79
CA THR A 191 -4.89 -6.29 -6.65
C THR A 191 -5.72 -5.33 -7.47
N ALA A 192 -5.91 -5.66 -8.75
CA ALA A 192 -6.68 -4.84 -9.66
C ALA A 192 -8.13 -4.64 -9.20
N SER A 193 -8.81 -5.73 -8.84
CA SER A 193 -10.20 -5.69 -8.38
C SER A 193 -10.35 -4.86 -7.11
N VAL A 194 -9.42 -5.00 -6.15
CA VAL A 194 -9.42 -4.25 -4.89
C VAL A 194 -9.21 -2.76 -5.14
N LEU A 195 -8.22 -2.39 -5.96
CA LEU A 195 -7.95 -0.99 -6.30
C LEU A 195 -9.12 -0.33 -7.05
N ILE A 196 -9.76 -1.06 -7.97
CA ILE A 196 -10.97 -0.59 -8.67
C ILE A 196 -12.10 -0.38 -7.67
N GLY A 197 -12.38 -1.37 -6.81
CA GLY A 197 -13.38 -1.27 -5.76
C GLY A 197 -13.14 -0.06 -4.84
N PHE A 198 -11.88 0.19 -4.47
CA PHE A 198 -11.52 1.37 -3.68
C PHE A 198 -11.74 2.67 -4.40
N GLY A 199 -11.27 2.79 -5.64
CA GLY A 199 -11.50 3.99 -6.44
C GLY A 199 -12.99 4.31 -6.61
N LEU A 200 -13.82 3.28 -6.83
CA LEU A 200 -15.28 3.41 -6.90
C LEU A 200 -15.88 3.84 -5.56
N LYS A 201 -15.48 3.24 -4.44
CA LYS A 201 -15.95 3.66 -3.11
C LYS A 201 -15.62 5.13 -2.84
N VAL A 202 -14.37 5.53 -3.08
CA VAL A 202 -13.93 6.90 -2.83
C VAL A 202 -14.75 7.89 -3.67
N ALA A 203 -15.03 7.56 -4.93
CA ALA A 203 -15.88 8.35 -5.82
C ALA A 203 -17.36 8.38 -5.38
N TRP A 204 -17.92 7.25 -4.93
CA TRP A 204 -19.31 7.14 -4.49
C TRP A 204 -19.58 7.94 -3.20
N ASP A 205 -18.68 7.84 -2.22
CA ASP A 205 -18.74 8.62 -0.98
C ASP A 205 -18.59 10.15 -1.23
N SER A 206 -18.33 10.57 -2.47
CA SER A 206 -18.33 11.98 -2.89
C SER A 206 -19.69 12.45 -3.39
N GLY A 207 -20.52 11.56 -3.94
CA GLY A 207 -21.87 11.89 -4.41
C GLY A 207 -22.89 12.03 -3.28
N ALA A 208 -22.66 11.38 -2.13
CA ALA A 208 -23.58 11.37 -0.99
C ALA A 208 -23.49 12.59 -0.05
N ARG A 209 -22.63 13.58 -0.35
CA ARG A 209 -22.48 14.82 0.45
C ARG A 209 -22.81 16.10 -0.33
N GLY A 210 -23.38 15.95 -1.54
CA GLY A 210 -23.92 17.04 -2.36
C GLY A 210 -25.39 17.24 -2.10
#